data_AF-A0A7J9QTZ9-F1
#
_entry.id   AF-A0A7J9QTZ9-F1
#
_cell.length_a   1.000
_cell.length_b   1.000
_cell.length_c   1.000
_cell.angle_alpha   90.00
_cell.angle_beta   90.00
_cell.angle_gamma   90.00
#
_symmetry.space_group_name_H-M   'P 1'
#
loop_
_entity.id
_entity.type
_entity.pdbx_description
1 polymer ?
#
loop_
_entity_poly.entity_id
_entity_poly.type
_entity_poly.pdbx_seq_one_letter_code
_entity_poly.pdbx_strand_id
1 'polypeptide(L)'
;LQKLNLISKNPKEWQETDIHTFVKELRKNTKPIIIAANKADLCQDLDVIKKITDSFVVPCSAETELLLRKASKAGIVNYSPGEETFSVVDNKDILPQQKKALEVVEGVFSKIHSTGIQKILNNAVFDTLKFIVVYPVEDETKLTNKDGDVLPDAKLLPENSNAKDLAGLIHADIAKGFLHAIDCKTKQRIGADHKLKNGDVIKIVSTLSRG
;
A
#
# COMPACT_ATOMS: atom_id res chain seq x y z
N LEU A 1 14.41 -13.99 19.97
CA LEU A 1 15.26 -14.70 20.96
C LEU A 1 16.47 -13.89 21.38
N GLN A 2 17.31 -13.43 20.44
CA GLN A 2 18.48 -12.57 20.72
C GLN A 2 18.11 -11.30 21.49
N LYS A 3 17.10 -10.56 21.02
CA LYS A 3 16.58 -9.35 21.69
C LYS A 3 16.13 -9.56 23.15
N LEU A 4 15.72 -10.79 23.50
CA LEU A 4 15.21 -11.14 24.82
C LEU A 4 16.23 -11.92 25.65
N ASN A 5 17.46 -12.11 25.17
CA ASN A 5 18.50 -12.95 25.78
C ASN A 5 18.05 -14.39 26.08
N LEU A 6 17.02 -14.88 25.39
CA LEU A 6 16.49 -16.25 25.56
C LEU A 6 17.26 -17.29 24.73
N ILE A 7 18.22 -16.87 23.91
CA ILE A 7 19.03 -17.76 23.07
C ILE A 7 20.01 -18.60 23.90
N SER A 8 20.51 -18.07 25.01
CA SER A 8 21.46 -18.72 25.91
C SER A 8 20.79 -19.56 27.01
N LYS A 9 19.46 -19.52 27.11
CA LYS A 9 18.68 -20.21 28.14
C LYS A 9 17.99 -21.43 27.53
N ASN A 10 18.09 -22.59 28.17
CA ASN A 10 17.43 -23.79 27.69
C ASN A 10 15.90 -23.60 27.70
N PRO A 11 15.16 -23.91 26.62
CA PRO A 11 13.70 -23.78 26.60
C PRO A 11 12.98 -24.48 27.77
N LYS A 12 13.56 -25.55 28.33
CA LYS A 12 13.01 -26.24 29.51
C LYS A 12 13.08 -25.42 30.81
N GLU A 13 13.95 -24.42 30.87
CA GLU A 13 14.17 -23.56 32.03
C GLU A 13 13.38 -22.25 31.95
N TRP A 14 12.65 -22.04 30.85
CA TRP A 14 11.85 -20.84 30.66
C TRP A 14 10.73 -20.81 31.68
N GLN A 15 10.65 -19.67 32.38
CA GLN A 15 9.55 -19.40 33.29
C GLN A 15 8.35 -18.89 32.50
N GLU A 16 7.18 -18.89 33.11
CA GLU A 16 5.96 -18.40 32.47
C GLU A 16 6.10 -16.95 31.98
N THR A 17 6.83 -16.12 32.72
CA THR A 17 7.16 -14.73 32.35
C THR A 17 8.03 -14.64 31.10
N ASP A 18 8.99 -15.56 30.93
CA ASP A 18 9.84 -15.67 29.73
C ASP A 18 8.98 -16.03 28.51
N ILE A 19 8.08 -17.01 28.67
CA ILE A 19 7.16 -17.45 27.63
C ILE A 19 6.23 -16.30 27.22
N HIS A 20 5.61 -15.63 28.18
CA HIS A 20 4.69 -14.52 27.90
C HIS A 20 5.40 -13.36 27.19
N THR A 21 6.61 -13.02 27.62
CA THR A 21 7.42 -11.97 26.97
C THR A 21 7.83 -12.38 25.57
N PHE A 22 8.24 -13.64 25.38
CA PHE A 22 8.58 -14.19 24.08
C PHE A 22 7.40 -14.13 23.11
N VAL A 23 6.21 -14.62 23.53
CA VAL A 23 5.00 -14.60 22.71
C VAL A 23 4.61 -13.16 22.36
N LYS A 24 4.69 -12.22 23.31
CA LYS A 24 4.39 -10.80 23.07
C LYS A 24 5.30 -10.21 21.99
N GLU A 25 6.61 -10.44 22.06
CA GLU A 25 7.55 -9.95 21.05
C GLU A 25 7.44 -10.71 19.72
N LEU A 26 7.18 -12.03 19.74
CA LEU A 26 6.95 -12.81 18.54
C LEU A 26 5.76 -12.27 17.75
N ARG A 27 4.66 -11.97 18.45
CA ARG A 27 3.47 -11.35 17.86
C ARG A 27 3.78 -9.97 17.29
N LYS A 28 4.54 -9.11 18.00
CA LYS A 28 4.96 -7.79 17.45
C LYS A 28 5.71 -7.91 16.13
N ASN A 29 6.60 -8.89 16.00
CA ASN A 29 7.43 -9.05 14.80
C ASN A 29 6.69 -9.74 13.65
N THR A 30 5.82 -10.71 13.95
CA THR A 30 5.17 -11.54 12.91
C THR A 30 3.78 -11.06 12.50
N LYS A 31 3.17 -10.21 13.33
CA LYS A 31 1.83 -9.65 13.17
C LYS A 31 1.86 -8.18 13.59
N PRO A 32 2.50 -7.32 12.79
CA PRO A 32 2.41 -5.88 13.01
C PRO A 32 0.96 -5.42 12.88
N ILE A 33 0.56 -4.44 13.70
CA ILE A 33 -0.82 -3.96 13.80
C ILE A 33 -0.83 -2.46 13.55
N ILE A 34 -1.76 -2.02 12.70
CA ILE A 34 -2.10 -0.62 12.49
C ILE A 34 -3.49 -0.39 13.07
N ILE A 35 -3.67 0.73 13.76
CA ILE A 35 -4.94 1.10 14.37
C ILE A 35 -5.59 2.21 13.55
N ALA A 36 -6.76 1.91 13.01
CA ALA A 36 -7.63 2.89 12.39
C ALA A 36 -8.51 3.53 13.48
N ALA A 37 -8.18 4.74 13.91
CA ALA A 37 -8.97 5.50 14.88
C ALA A 37 -10.18 6.13 14.16
N ASN A 38 -11.16 5.29 13.84
CA ASN A 38 -12.33 5.66 13.07
C ASN A 38 -13.28 6.59 13.85
N LYS A 39 -14.09 7.35 13.12
CA LYS A 39 -14.98 8.42 13.63
C LYS A 39 -14.23 9.60 14.24
N ALA A 40 -13.01 9.86 13.77
CA ALA A 40 -12.22 11.00 14.21
C ALA A 40 -12.93 12.35 13.95
N ASP A 41 -13.78 12.39 12.92
CA ASP A 41 -14.66 13.52 12.62
C ASP A 41 -15.59 13.91 13.79
N LEU A 42 -16.12 12.93 14.53
CA LEU A 42 -17.02 13.15 15.67
C LEU A 42 -16.27 13.36 17.00
N CYS A 43 -14.97 13.08 17.04
CA CYS A 43 -14.18 13.10 18.28
C CYS A 43 -13.84 14.53 18.69
N GLN A 44 -14.31 15.02 19.84
CA GLN A 44 -14.08 16.43 20.24
C GLN A 44 -12.58 16.79 20.34
N ASP A 45 -11.78 15.89 20.90
CA ASP A 45 -10.35 16.08 21.10
C ASP A 45 -9.57 14.89 20.53
N LEU A 46 -8.80 15.14 19.47
CA LEU A 46 -7.97 14.14 18.82
C LEU A 46 -6.72 13.76 19.63
N ASP A 47 -6.38 14.49 20.71
CA ASP A 47 -5.24 14.18 21.56
C ASP A 47 -5.39 12.85 22.31
N VAL A 48 -6.62 12.32 22.42
CA VAL A 48 -6.84 10.97 22.95
C VAL A 48 -6.07 9.90 22.15
N ILE A 49 -5.85 10.12 20.85
CA ILE A 49 -5.12 9.21 19.97
C ILE A 49 -3.65 9.13 20.39
N LYS A 50 -3.07 10.23 20.89
CA LYS A 50 -1.67 10.29 21.36
C LYS A 50 -1.42 9.40 22.58
N LYS A 51 -2.46 8.99 23.31
CA LYS A 51 -2.35 8.06 24.44
C LYS A 51 -2.02 6.62 24.00
N ILE A 52 -2.19 6.31 22.71
CA ILE A 52 -1.87 5.01 22.13
C ILE A 52 -0.45 5.09 21.54
N THR A 53 0.55 4.64 22.31
CA THR A 53 1.97 4.78 21.94
C THR A 53 2.58 3.55 21.29
N ASP A 54 2.02 2.37 21.55
CA ASP A 54 2.61 1.08 21.17
C ASP A 54 2.26 0.62 19.73
N SER A 55 1.58 1.45 18.94
CA SER A 55 1.13 1.09 17.60
C SER A 55 0.98 2.30 16.70
N PHE A 56 1.11 2.11 15.40
CA PHE A 56 0.84 3.16 14.44
C PHE A 56 -0.67 3.41 14.38
N VAL A 57 -1.09 4.62 14.77
CA VAL A 57 -2.50 5.01 14.82
C VAL A 57 -2.76 6.13 13.82
N VAL A 58 -3.81 5.97 13.02
CA VAL A 58 -4.23 6.99 12.05
C VAL A 58 -5.66 7.40 12.35
N PRO A 59 -5.94 8.69 12.62
CA PRO A 59 -7.31 9.19 12.67
C PRO A 59 -7.96 9.02 11.30
N CYS A 60 -9.17 8.47 11.26
CA CYS A 60 -9.88 8.30 10.00
C CYS A 60 -11.39 8.49 10.12
N SER A 61 -12.03 8.72 8.98
CA SER A 61 -13.47 8.76 8.82
C SER A 61 -13.88 7.89 7.64
N ALA A 62 -14.26 6.65 7.93
CA ALA A 62 -14.65 5.69 6.89
C ALA A 62 -15.95 6.08 6.16
N GLU A 63 -16.87 6.76 6.85
CA GLU A 63 -18.13 7.22 6.28
C GLU A 63 -17.88 8.34 5.25
N THR A 64 -16.99 9.28 5.58
CA THR A 64 -16.56 10.36 4.68
C THR A 64 -15.90 9.80 3.41
N GLU A 65 -14.98 8.83 3.56
CA GLU A 65 -14.35 8.14 2.42
C GLU A 65 -15.39 7.45 1.53
N LEU A 66 -16.34 6.72 2.14
CA LEU A 66 -17.37 6.01 1.39
C LEU A 66 -18.26 6.98 0.61
N LEU A 67 -18.63 8.11 1.22
CA LEU A 67 -19.44 9.15 0.59
C LEU A 67 -18.71 9.74 -0.62
N LEU A 68 -17.46 10.16 -0.46
CA LEU A 68 -16.66 10.75 -1.53
C LEU A 68 -16.43 9.75 -2.68
N ARG A 69 -16.15 8.48 -2.37
CA ARG A 69 -16.00 7.44 -3.40
C ARG A 69 -17.29 7.19 -4.17
N LYS A 70 -18.45 7.22 -3.50
CA LYS A 70 -19.75 7.11 -4.17
C LYS A 70 -20.05 8.33 -5.04
N ALA A 71 -19.78 9.53 -4.54
CA ALA A 71 -19.98 10.77 -5.27
C ALA A 71 -19.06 10.86 -6.50
N SER A 72 -17.80 10.44 -6.38
CA SER A 72 -16.83 10.33 -7.47
C SER A 72 -17.27 9.32 -8.52
N LYS A 73 -17.71 8.12 -8.10
CA LYS A 73 -18.27 7.11 -9.01
C LYS A 73 -19.54 7.59 -9.73
N ALA A 74 -20.36 8.40 -9.07
CA ALA A 74 -21.54 9.02 -9.67
C ALA A 74 -21.19 10.23 -10.56
N GLY A 75 -19.90 10.62 -10.65
CA GLY A 75 -19.41 11.77 -11.40
C GLY A 75 -19.92 13.11 -10.85
N ILE A 76 -20.20 13.21 -9.55
CA ILE A 76 -20.66 14.43 -8.88
C ILE A 76 -19.45 15.27 -8.44
N VAL A 77 -18.39 14.60 -7.98
CA VAL A 77 -17.15 15.23 -7.53
C VAL A 77 -15.95 14.59 -8.22
N ASN A 78 -14.89 15.36 -8.42
CA ASN A 78 -13.57 14.84 -8.71
C ASN A 78 -12.85 14.65 -7.37
N TYR A 79 -12.73 13.38 -6.97
CA TYR A 79 -12.04 12.98 -5.76
C TYR A 79 -11.20 11.73 -6.03
N SER A 80 -9.94 11.78 -5.63
CA SER A 80 -9.03 10.64 -5.60
C SER A 80 -8.84 10.17 -4.15
N PRO A 81 -8.88 8.86 -3.86
CA PRO A 81 -8.70 8.35 -2.50
C PRO A 81 -7.43 8.86 -1.84
N GLY A 82 -7.56 9.42 -0.64
CA GLY A 82 -6.44 9.98 0.13
C GLY A 82 -6.14 11.45 -0.12
N GLU A 83 -6.80 12.10 -1.08
CA GLU A 83 -6.70 13.55 -1.27
C GLU A 83 -7.28 14.30 -0.07
N GLU A 84 -6.70 15.48 0.18
CA GLU A 84 -7.13 16.40 1.25
C GLU A 84 -8.27 17.33 0.80
N THR A 85 -8.59 17.32 -0.50
CA THR A 85 -9.64 18.14 -1.09
C THR A 85 -10.39 17.37 -2.18
N PHE A 86 -11.55 17.88 -2.57
CA PHE A 86 -12.30 17.42 -3.74
C PHE A 86 -12.85 18.64 -4.47
N SER A 87 -13.18 18.48 -5.76
CA SER A 87 -13.90 19.51 -6.52
C SER A 87 -15.24 18.97 -7.00
N VAL A 88 -16.23 19.84 -7.14
CA VAL A 88 -17.50 19.50 -7.78
C VAL A 88 -17.32 19.55 -9.29
N VAL A 89 -17.93 18.61 -10.01
CA VAL A 89 -17.90 18.61 -11.49
C VAL A 89 -18.80 19.74 -12.01
N ASP A 90 -18.23 20.60 -12.87
CA ASP A 90 -18.95 21.70 -13.49
C ASP A 90 -20.18 21.22 -14.27
N ASN A 91 -21.27 21.99 -14.21
CA ASN A 91 -22.55 21.73 -14.90
C ASN A 91 -23.38 20.54 -14.40
N LYS A 92 -23.19 20.08 -13.15
CA LYS A 92 -24.13 19.16 -12.50
C LYS A 92 -25.03 19.85 -11.49
N ASP A 93 -26.34 19.62 -11.64
CA ASP A 93 -27.31 19.96 -10.62
C ASP A 93 -27.12 19.03 -9.41
N ILE A 94 -26.68 19.62 -8.29
CA ILE A 94 -26.53 18.93 -7.02
C ILE A 94 -27.81 19.15 -6.21
N LEU A 95 -28.40 18.07 -5.71
CA LEU A 95 -29.55 18.18 -4.81
C LEU A 95 -29.13 18.88 -3.50
N PRO A 96 -30.01 19.65 -2.84
CA PRO A 96 -29.68 20.33 -1.58
C PRO A 96 -29.12 19.40 -0.50
N GLN A 97 -29.61 18.14 -0.45
CA GLN A 97 -29.12 17.13 0.49
C GLN A 97 -27.68 16.70 0.18
N GLN A 98 -27.31 16.58 -1.09
CA GLN A 98 -25.96 16.23 -1.51
C GLN A 98 -25.00 17.38 -1.21
N LYS A 99 -25.41 18.63 -1.49
CA LYS A 99 -24.61 19.82 -1.15
C LYS A 99 -24.30 19.88 0.35
N LYS A 100 -25.32 19.70 1.18
CA LYS A 100 -25.15 19.66 2.65
C LYS A 100 -24.21 18.55 3.10
N ALA A 101 -24.26 17.39 2.45
CA ALA A 101 -23.37 16.29 2.78
C ALA A 101 -21.90 16.59 2.40
N LEU A 102 -21.67 17.27 1.27
CA LEU A 102 -20.33 17.73 0.88
C LEU A 102 -19.78 18.82 1.82
N GLU A 103 -20.63 19.73 2.29
CA GLU A 103 -20.25 20.73 3.32
C GLU A 103 -19.80 20.06 4.63
N VAL A 104 -20.46 18.97 5.05
CA VAL A 104 -20.03 18.17 6.20
C VAL A 104 -18.64 17.59 5.97
N VAL A 105 -18.36 17.08 4.77
CA VAL A 105 -17.04 16.54 4.41
C VAL A 105 -15.93 17.60 4.50
N GLU A 106 -16.18 18.82 4.02
CA GLU A 106 -15.22 19.93 4.18
C GLU A 106 -14.94 20.22 5.66
N GLY A 107 -15.99 20.18 6.50
CA GLY A 107 -15.85 20.25 7.95
C GLY A 107 -14.95 19.14 8.52
N VAL A 108 -15.09 17.91 8.02
CA VAL A 108 -14.21 16.79 8.38
C VAL A 108 -12.76 17.07 7.99
N PHE A 109 -12.49 17.56 6.77
CA PHE A 109 -11.14 17.86 6.30
C PHE A 109 -10.45 18.98 7.08
N SER A 110 -11.21 19.94 7.58
CA SER A 110 -10.67 20.98 8.47
C SER A 110 -10.12 20.40 9.79
N LYS A 111 -10.64 19.25 10.23
CA LYS A 111 -10.28 18.58 11.49
C LYS A 111 -9.29 17.44 11.31
N ILE A 112 -9.46 16.64 10.27
CA ILE A 112 -8.56 15.57 9.86
C ILE A 112 -8.16 15.83 8.41
N HIS A 113 -6.89 16.17 8.16
CA HIS A 113 -6.39 16.64 6.85
C HIS A 113 -6.78 15.75 5.65
N SER A 114 -7.07 14.47 5.88
CA SER A 114 -7.70 13.58 4.90
C SER A 114 -8.66 12.64 5.62
N THR A 115 -9.36 11.80 4.86
CA THR A 115 -10.18 10.71 5.42
C THR A 115 -9.37 9.68 6.21
N GLY A 116 -8.05 9.64 6.04
CA GLY A 116 -7.12 8.73 6.73
C GLY A 116 -7.11 7.29 6.21
N ILE A 117 -8.10 6.87 5.41
CA ILE A 117 -8.21 5.48 4.92
C ILE A 117 -7.07 5.12 3.98
N GLN A 118 -6.79 5.93 2.96
CA GLN A 118 -5.70 5.67 2.03
C GLN A 118 -4.33 5.69 2.74
N LYS A 119 -4.15 6.56 3.73
CA LYS A 119 -2.94 6.62 4.56
C LYS A 119 -2.71 5.33 5.32
N ILE A 120 -3.76 4.73 5.90
CA ILE A 120 -3.69 3.43 6.57
C ILE A 120 -3.27 2.34 5.59
N LEU A 121 -3.89 2.28 4.40
CA LEU A 121 -3.58 1.28 3.37
C LEU A 121 -2.13 1.41 2.88
N ASN A 122 -1.69 2.63 2.58
CA ASN A 122 -0.32 2.90 2.15
C ASN A 122 0.68 2.48 3.22
N ASN A 123 0.43 2.81 4.48
CA ASN A 123 1.31 2.41 5.58
C ASN A 123 1.33 0.88 5.77
N ALA A 124 0.18 0.21 5.63
CA ALA A 124 0.12 -1.24 5.70
C ALA A 124 1.01 -1.90 4.64
N VAL A 125 0.87 -1.46 3.38
CA VAL A 125 1.58 -2.06 2.24
C VAL A 125 3.06 -1.66 2.22
N PHE A 126 3.36 -0.37 2.27
CA PHE A 126 4.70 0.15 2.01
C PHE A 126 5.56 0.25 3.27
N ASP A 127 4.99 0.64 4.42
CA ASP A 127 5.78 0.86 5.63
C ASP A 127 5.88 -0.38 6.51
N THR A 128 4.76 -1.08 6.67
CA THR A 128 4.65 -2.23 7.58
C THR A 128 5.08 -3.51 6.91
N LEU A 129 4.48 -3.82 5.76
CA LEU A 129 4.80 -5.04 5.01
C LEU A 129 6.02 -4.87 4.10
N LYS A 130 6.52 -3.64 3.94
CA LYS A 130 7.69 -3.31 3.11
C LYS A 130 7.55 -3.84 1.69
N PHE A 131 6.41 -3.61 1.05
CA PHE A 131 6.27 -3.91 -0.37
C PHE A 131 6.79 -2.76 -1.23
N ILE A 132 7.23 -3.09 -2.43
CA ILE A 132 7.57 -2.17 -3.51
C ILE A 132 6.60 -2.39 -4.68
N VAL A 133 6.30 -1.32 -5.42
CA VAL A 133 5.54 -1.39 -6.67
C VAL A 133 6.52 -1.49 -7.83
N VAL A 134 6.33 -2.44 -8.73
CA VAL A 134 7.11 -2.58 -9.96
C VAL A 134 6.15 -2.73 -11.14
N TYR A 135 6.46 -2.09 -12.25
CA TYR A 135 5.61 -2.04 -13.44
C TYR A 135 6.19 -2.91 -14.54
N PRO A 136 5.66 -4.13 -14.77
CA PRO A 136 6.08 -4.95 -15.88
C PRO A 136 5.52 -4.41 -17.20
N VAL A 137 6.37 -4.33 -18.23
CA VAL A 137 5.99 -3.88 -19.58
C VAL A 137 6.54 -4.83 -20.63
N GLU A 138 5.96 -4.80 -21.83
CA GLU A 138 6.45 -5.59 -22.97
C GLU A 138 7.32 -4.77 -23.93
N ASP A 139 6.99 -3.50 -24.13
CA ASP A 139 7.78 -2.55 -24.90
C ASP A 139 8.57 -1.63 -23.95
N GLU A 140 9.90 -1.69 -23.99
CA GLU A 140 10.79 -0.87 -23.16
C GLU A 140 10.87 0.59 -23.58
N THR A 141 10.47 0.92 -24.82
CA THR A 141 10.51 2.28 -25.37
C THR A 141 9.18 3.00 -25.18
N LYS A 142 8.07 2.31 -25.43
CA LYS A 142 6.72 2.86 -25.26
C LYS A 142 6.18 2.68 -23.85
N LEU A 143 6.78 1.78 -23.06
CA LEU A 143 6.31 1.37 -21.74
C LEU A 143 4.90 0.75 -21.80
N THR A 144 4.60 0.01 -22.86
CA THR A 144 3.27 -0.55 -23.13
C THR A 144 3.21 -2.08 -23.07
N ASN A 145 2.01 -2.64 -22.98
CA ASN A 145 1.71 -4.02 -23.37
C ASN A 145 1.53 -4.16 -24.90
N LYS A 146 1.11 -5.34 -25.36
CA LYS A 146 0.75 -5.64 -26.76
C LYS A 146 -0.40 -4.79 -27.28
N ASP A 147 -1.36 -4.50 -26.41
CA ASP A 147 -2.57 -3.75 -26.75
C ASP A 147 -2.32 -2.23 -26.85
N GLY A 148 -1.13 -1.78 -26.43
CA GLY A 148 -0.73 -0.37 -26.47
C GLY A 148 -1.03 0.41 -25.19
N ASP A 149 -1.51 -0.26 -24.13
CA ASP A 149 -1.76 0.36 -22.83
C ASP A 149 -0.44 0.69 -22.13
N VAL A 150 -0.27 1.96 -21.73
CA VAL A 150 0.92 2.44 -21.03
C VAL A 150 0.87 2.02 -19.57
N LEU A 151 1.96 1.39 -19.08
CA LEU A 151 2.09 0.86 -17.72
C LEU A 151 0.86 0.02 -17.30
N PRO A 152 0.61 -1.10 -18.01
CA PRO A 152 -0.64 -1.85 -17.94
C PRO A 152 -0.91 -2.45 -16.55
N ASP A 153 0.13 -2.68 -15.77
CA ASP A 153 0.04 -3.40 -14.51
C ASP A 153 1.01 -2.82 -13.47
N ALA A 154 0.63 -2.93 -12.20
CA ALA A 154 1.39 -2.49 -11.05
C ALA A 154 1.49 -3.65 -10.06
N LYS A 155 2.67 -4.28 -10.00
CA LYS A 155 2.91 -5.46 -9.18
C LYS A 155 3.51 -5.09 -7.83
N LEU A 156 2.91 -5.63 -6.77
CA LEU A 156 3.44 -5.54 -5.42
C LEU A 156 4.38 -6.71 -5.14
N LEU A 157 5.62 -6.39 -4.78
CA LEU A 157 6.65 -7.36 -4.41
C LEU A 157 7.23 -7.02 -3.03
N PRO A 158 7.63 -8.00 -2.21
CA PRO A 158 8.39 -7.72 -0.99
C PRO A 158 9.68 -6.94 -1.29
N GLU A 159 10.09 -6.06 -0.39
CA GLU A 159 11.37 -5.36 -0.46
C GLU A 159 12.52 -6.37 -0.57
N ASN A 160 13.48 -6.09 -1.46
CA ASN A 160 14.57 -6.98 -1.89
C ASN A 160 14.21 -8.08 -2.90
N SER A 161 12.98 -8.13 -3.41
CA SER A 161 12.65 -9.01 -4.54
C SER A 161 13.50 -8.67 -5.76
N ASN A 162 13.75 -9.67 -6.60
CA ASN A 162 14.59 -9.56 -7.78
C ASN A 162 13.77 -9.64 -9.09
N ALA A 163 14.45 -9.45 -10.23
CA ALA A 163 13.82 -9.51 -11.55
C ALA A 163 13.16 -10.86 -11.88
N LYS A 164 13.69 -11.97 -11.34
CA LYS A 164 13.11 -13.30 -11.50
C LYS A 164 11.88 -13.51 -10.63
N ASP A 165 11.84 -12.93 -9.43
CA ASP A 165 10.64 -12.94 -8.57
C ASP A 165 9.48 -12.22 -9.25
N LEU A 166 9.75 -11.08 -9.90
CA LEU A 166 8.76 -10.39 -10.74
C LEU A 166 8.27 -11.29 -11.87
N ALA A 167 9.17 -12.00 -12.56
CA ALA A 167 8.78 -12.95 -13.61
C ALA A 167 7.85 -14.03 -13.07
N GLY A 168 8.14 -14.56 -11.88
CA GLY A 168 7.32 -15.58 -11.21
C GLY A 168 5.95 -15.07 -10.80
N LEU A 169 5.87 -13.81 -10.37
CA LEU A 169 4.61 -13.14 -10.03
C LEU A 169 3.72 -12.93 -11.26
N ILE A 170 4.30 -12.72 -12.44
CA ILE A 170 3.54 -12.65 -13.70
C ILE A 170 3.07 -14.04 -14.13
N HIS A 171 4.01 -14.98 -14.29
CA HIS A 171 3.68 -16.37 -14.62
C HIS A 171 4.87 -17.32 -14.37
N ALA A 172 4.60 -18.53 -13.89
CA ALA A 172 5.64 -19.52 -13.60
C ALA A 172 6.53 -19.87 -14.82
N ASP A 173 5.94 -19.97 -16.03
CA ASP A 173 6.70 -20.25 -17.25
C ASP A 173 7.65 -19.11 -17.64
N ILE A 174 7.26 -17.85 -17.42
CA ILE A 174 8.13 -16.70 -17.71
C ILE A 174 9.36 -16.76 -16.81
N ALA A 175 9.18 -17.11 -15.52
CA ALA A 175 10.28 -17.31 -14.59
C ALA A 175 11.17 -18.50 -14.94
N LYS A 176 10.59 -19.61 -15.41
CA LYS A 176 11.34 -20.80 -15.84
C LYS A 176 12.20 -20.53 -17.07
N GLY A 177 11.66 -19.76 -18.03
CA GLY A 177 12.36 -19.35 -19.24
C GLY A 177 13.16 -18.05 -19.12
N PHE A 178 13.31 -17.48 -17.90
CA PHE A 178 13.92 -16.17 -17.71
C PHE A 178 15.35 -16.13 -18.26
N LEU A 179 15.61 -15.20 -19.17
CA LEU A 179 16.95 -14.95 -19.71
C LEU A 179 17.60 -13.74 -19.03
N HIS A 180 16.91 -12.61 -19.10
CA HIS A 180 17.32 -11.35 -18.48
C HIS A 180 16.10 -10.43 -18.42
N ALA A 181 16.25 -9.31 -17.72
CA ALA A 181 15.30 -8.22 -17.79
C ALA A 181 15.98 -6.93 -18.25
N ILE A 182 15.18 -5.93 -18.59
CA ILE A 182 15.63 -4.60 -19.00
C ILE A 182 14.95 -3.60 -18.07
N ASP A 183 15.73 -2.77 -17.39
CA ASP A 183 15.22 -1.59 -16.70
C ASP A 183 14.95 -0.52 -17.76
N CYS A 184 13.67 -0.19 -17.98
CA CYS A 184 13.25 0.72 -19.03
C CYS A 184 13.64 2.18 -18.74
N LYS A 185 13.95 2.53 -17.48
CA LYS A 185 14.41 3.88 -17.13
C LYS A 185 15.87 4.10 -17.52
N THR A 186 16.72 3.14 -17.17
CA THR A 186 18.17 3.21 -17.46
C THR A 186 18.53 2.62 -18.81
N LYS A 187 17.61 1.87 -19.43
CA LYS A 187 17.80 1.06 -20.65
C LYS A 187 18.90 0.02 -20.51
N GLN A 188 19.21 -0.38 -19.27
CA GLN A 188 20.24 -1.38 -18.98
C GLN A 188 19.64 -2.77 -18.86
N ARG A 189 20.38 -3.75 -19.37
CA ARG A 189 20.09 -5.16 -19.13
C ARG A 189 20.45 -5.50 -17.68
N ILE A 190 19.49 -6.07 -16.96
CA ILE A 190 19.65 -6.52 -15.58
C ILE A 190 19.54 -8.05 -15.50
N GLY A 191 20.34 -8.64 -14.59
CA GLY A 191 20.34 -10.07 -14.35
C GLY A 191 19.19 -10.54 -13.44
N ALA A 192 19.05 -11.85 -13.28
CA ALA A 192 18.02 -12.46 -12.45
C ALA A 192 18.08 -11.99 -10.99
N ASP A 193 19.28 -11.86 -10.42
CA ASP A 193 19.51 -11.48 -9.02
C ASP A 193 19.49 -9.97 -8.78
N HIS A 194 19.23 -9.16 -9.81
CA HIS A 194 19.14 -7.72 -9.65
C HIS A 194 17.95 -7.35 -8.77
N LYS A 195 18.23 -6.69 -7.64
CA LYS A 195 17.20 -6.23 -6.71
C LYS A 195 16.42 -5.07 -7.30
N LEU A 196 15.11 -5.24 -7.35
CA LEU A 196 14.18 -4.23 -7.83
C LEU A 196 13.96 -3.16 -6.77
N LYS A 197 13.64 -1.95 -7.23
CA LYS A 197 13.31 -0.78 -6.42
C LYS A 197 11.89 -0.33 -6.66
N ASN A 198 11.37 0.43 -5.71
CA ASN A 198 10.02 0.98 -5.83
C ASN A 198 9.92 1.91 -7.05
N GLY A 199 8.91 1.65 -7.86
CA GLY A 199 8.61 2.39 -9.09
C GLY A 199 9.40 1.92 -10.31
N ASP A 200 10.18 0.84 -10.23
CA ASP A 200 10.91 0.33 -11.40
C ASP A 200 9.96 -0.09 -12.52
N VAL A 201 10.39 0.13 -13.77
CA VAL A 201 9.64 -0.29 -14.96
C VAL A 201 10.50 -1.31 -15.67
N ILE A 202 10.02 -2.56 -15.71
CA ILE A 202 10.85 -3.71 -16.07
C ILE A 202 10.23 -4.46 -17.22
N LYS A 203 11.01 -4.66 -18.28
CA LYS A 203 10.67 -5.63 -19.33
C LYS A 203 11.38 -6.94 -19.06
N ILE A 204 10.63 -8.04 -19.06
CA ILE A 204 11.18 -9.38 -18.86
C ILE A 204 11.36 -10.06 -20.20
N VAL A 205 12.55 -10.60 -20.44
CA VAL A 205 12.87 -11.39 -21.64
C VAL A 205 12.98 -12.85 -21.24
N SER A 206 12.12 -13.69 -21.81
CA SER A 206 12.02 -15.11 -21.49
C SER A 206 11.92 -15.95 -22.76
N THR A 207 12.54 -17.14 -22.77
CA THR A 207 12.41 -18.09 -23.89
C THR A 207 11.00 -18.68 -24.00
N LEU A 208 10.23 -18.61 -22.93
CA LEU A 208 8.88 -19.15 -22.82
C LEU A 208 7.81 -18.05 -22.78
N SER A 209 8.18 -16.78 -23.01
CA SER A 209 7.18 -15.72 -23.17
C SER A 209 6.37 -15.99 -24.43
N ARG A 210 5.07 -16.23 -24.27
CA ARG A 210 4.17 -16.29 -25.43
C ARG A 210 4.04 -14.87 -25.98
N GLY A 211 4.57 -14.69 -27.18
CA GLY A 211 4.49 -13.45 -27.97
C GLY A 211 3.07 -13.02 -28.24
#